data_AF-A0A7S1IZ60-F1
#
_entry.id   AF-A0A7S1IZ60-F1
#
_cell.length_a   1.000
_cell.length_b   1.000
_cell.length_c   1.000
_cell.angle_alpha   90.00
_cell.angle_beta   90.00
_cell.angle_gamma   90.00
#
_symmetry.space_group_name_H-M   'P 1'
#
loop_
_entity.id
_entity.type
_entity.pdbx_description
1 polymer ?
#
loop_
_entity_poly.entity_id
_entity_poly.type
_entity_poly.pdbx_seq_one_letter_code
_entity_poly.pdbx_strand_id
1 'polypeptide(L)'
;WGYTRDYPHARRATPIPKGQGPDATDGNHPQRTVVEGNFIHNVGVFQKQAACYFQAQTQGTTLRHNICFNGPRAGINFNDGMGGGHRVERNLVFAMVRETADHGPFNSWDRQPFQVLRDGRPTLIPATTVITRNLLLNEANPQEAVDNDDGSAYYETHHNFLPFSSGGLKSDFGGHDNTHHDNVYLNTDRCVYICAQLPGHVDRFYNNTCVLYARRPDYAKFGRPNHRALTNRRQPAATAAAARTEAAGPGALPVMHDNRVYTLDGEATEDQRPVSYWQARGHDVGTTVHPHPEEDELLAMGRRVLGM
;
A
#
# COMPACT_ATOMS: atom_id res chain seq x y z
N TRP A 1 -4.90 12.28 -12.22
CA TRP A 1 -4.66 12.94 -13.53
C TRP A 1 -3.92 14.24 -13.36
N GLY A 2 -2.79 14.39 -14.05
CA GLY A 2 -1.97 15.60 -14.02
C GLY A 2 -2.72 16.80 -14.54
N TYR A 3 -2.48 17.96 -13.93
CA TYR A 3 -2.85 19.26 -14.46
C TYR A 3 -2.32 19.41 -15.90
N THR A 4 -3.18 19.23 -16.90
CA THR A 4 -2.90 19.71 -18.25
C THR A 4 -3.16 21.20 -18.25
N ARG A 5 -2.15 21.97 -17.86
CA ARG A 5 -2.12 23.44 -17.97
C ARG A 5 -2.64 23.83 -19.35
N ASP A 6 -3.70 24.63 -19.39
CA ASP A 6 -4.09 25.53 -20.47
C ASP A 6 -3.47 25.21 -21.84
N TYR A 7 -3.85 24.06 -22.42
CA TYR A 7 -3.59 23.83 -23.82
C TYR A 7 -4.73 24.49 -24.60
N PRO A 8 -4.45 25.36 -25.59
CA PRO A 8 -5.46 25.85 -26.54
C PRO A 8 -6.25 24.71 -27.21
N HIS A 9 -5.73 23.49 -27.16
CA HIS A 9 -6.34 22.26 -27.64
C HIS A 9 -7.31 21.57 -26.67
N ALA A 10 -7.55 22.07 -25.45
CA ALA A 10 -8.65 21.55 -24.62
C ALA A 10 -10.01 21.74 -25.31
N ARG A 11 -10.15 22.77 -26.17
CA ARG A 11 -11.31 22.95 -27.08
C ARG A 11 -11.33 21.97 -28.27
N ARG A 12 -10.24 21.25 -28.50
CA ARG A 12 -10.10 20.13 -29.45
C ARG A 12 -9.98 18.80 -28.70
N ALA A 13 -10.44 18.70 -27.44
CA ALA A 13 -10.53 17.42 -26.77
C ALA A 13 -11.39 16.51 -27.66
N THR A 14 -10.73 15.61 -28.36
CA THR A 14 -11.41 14.55 -29.10
C THR A 14 -12.26 13.82 -28.06
N PRO A 15 -13.56 13.61 -28.30
CA PRO A 15 -14.37 12.80 -27.41
C PRO A 15 -13.61 11.50 -27.15
N ILE A 16 -13.45 11.14 -25.87
CA ILE A 16 -12.84 9.86 -25.52
C ILE A 16 -13.68 8.80 -26.24
N PRO A 17 -13.06 7.93 -27.07
CA PRO A 17 -13.82 6.92 -27.78
C PRO A 17 -14.64 6.09 -26.80
N LYS A 18 -15.85 5.70 -27.20
CA LYS A 18 -16.71 4.82 -26.38
C LYS A 18 -15.93 3.54 -26.01
N GLY A 19 -15.92 3.19 -24.72
CA GLY A 19 -15.12 2.07 -24.19
C GLY A 19 -13.66 2.41 -23.88
N GLN A 20 -13.27 3.68 -23.96
CA GLN A 20 -11.98 4.19 -23.48
C GLN A 20 -12.20 5.19 -22.33
N GLY A 21 -11.16 5.40 -21.51
CA GLY A 21 -11.19 6.36 -20.40
C GLY A 21 -11.58 5.75 -19.06
N PRO A 22 -11.96 6.60 -18.08
CA PRO A 22 -12.25 6.18 -16.71
C PRO A 22 -13.61 5.51 -16.53
N ASP A 23 -14.49 5.53 -17.53
CA ASP A 23 -15.80 4.90 -17.48
C ASP A 23 -15.70 3.43 -17.91
N ALA A 24 -15.76 2.55 -16.93
CA ALA A 24 -15.76 1.09 -17.08
C ALA A 24 -17.15 0.51 -16.74
N THR A 25 -18.22 1.31 -16.82
CA THR A 25 -19.59 0.85 -16.53
C THR A 25 -20.16 -0.07 -17.62
N ASP A 26 -19.56 -0.09 -18.80
CA ASP A 26 -19.93 -1.03 -19.88
C ASP A 26 -19.48 -2.48 -19.61
N GLY A 27 -18.56 -2.67 -18.66
CA GLY A 27 -18.05 -3.97 -18.25
C GLY A 27 -17.10 -4.64 -19.25
N ASN A 28 -16.62 -3.94 -20.28
CA ASN A 28 -15.77 -4.52 -21.34
C ASN A 28 -14.29 -4.75 -20.92
N HIS A 29 -13.96 -4.52 -19.65
CA HIS A 29 -12.66 -4.85 -19.06
C HIS A 29 -12.57 -6.30 -18.59
N PRO A 30 -11.35 -6.86 -18.43
CA PRO A 30 -11.17 -8.15 -17.76
C PRO A 30 -11.76 -8.15 -16.34
N GLN A 31 -12.62 -9.14 -16.07
CA GLN A 31 -13.25 -9.32 -14.77
C GLN A 31 -13.07 -10.74 -14.28
N ARG A 32 -12.88 -10.91 -12.96
CA ARG A 32 -12.81 -12.21 -12.29
C ARG A 32 -11.74 -13.15 -12.88
N THR A 33 -10.62 -12.58 -13.32
CA THR A 33 -9.44 -13.35 -13.77
C THR A 33 -8.92 -14.19 -12.62
N VAL A 34 -8.53 -15.45 -12.89
CA VAL A 34 -7.87 -16.32 -11.92
C VAL A 34 -6.48 -16.69 -12.43
N VAL A 35 -5.46 -16.42 -11.63
CA VAL A 35 -4.07 -16.84 -11.86
C VAL A 35 -3.66 -17.71 -10.68
N GLU A 36 -3.59 -19.02 -10.92
CA GLU A 36 -3.38 -20.00 -9.85
C GLU A 36 -2.36 -21.07 -10.19
N GLY A 37 -1.55 -21.46 -9.19
CA GLY A 37 -0.67 -22.62 -9.28
C GLY A 37 0.52 -22.45 -10.22
N ASN A 38 0.92 -21.20 -10.49
CA ASN A 38 1.98 -20.90 -11.45
C ASN A 38 3.35 -20.88 -10.78
N PHE A 39 4.36 -21.27 -11.56
CA PHE A 39 5.77 -21.12 -11.22
C PHE A 39 6.41 -20.13 -12.20
N ILE A 40 6.64 -18.90 -11.73
CA ILE A 40 7.06 -17.77 -12.56
C ILE A 40 8.46 -17.33 -12.12
N HIS A 41 9.42 -17.31 -13.04
CA HIS A 41 10.78 -16.89 -12.71
C HIS A 41 11.54 -16.24 -13.87
N ASN A 42 12.60 -15.50 -13.54
CA ASN A 42 13.49 -14.85 -14.50
C ASN A 42 12.75 -13.94 -15.49
N VAL A 43 11.73 -13.22 -15.01
CA VAL A 43 10.97 -12.25 -15.81
C VAL A 43 11.77 -10.97 -16.01
N GLY A 44 11.43 -10.17 -17.03
CA GLY A 44 12.04 -8.84 -17.20
C GLY A 44 13.50 -8.83 -17.63
N VAL A 45 13.93 -9.82 -18.43
CA VAL A 45 15.30 -9.89 -18.99
C VAL A 45 15.64 -8.61 -19.76
N PHE A 46 14.71 -8.09 -20.58
CA PHE A 46 14.93 -6.91 -21.42
C PHE A 46 14.25 -5.64 -20.88
N GLN A 47 13.00 -5.75 -20.40
CA GLN A 47 12.25 -4.62 -19.83
C GLN A 47 12.24 -4.71 -18.31
N LYS A 48 12.76 -3.69 -17.64
CA LYS A 48 12.96 -3.69 -16.18
C LYS A 48 11.74 -3.22 -15.40
N GLN A 49 10.74 -2.68 -16.09
CA GLN A 49 9.41 -2.41 -15.53
C GLN A 49 8.45 -3.60 -15.69
N ALA A 50 8.94 -4.82 -15.43
CA ALA A 50 8.17 -6.06 -15.56
C ALA A 50 7.91 -6.70 -14.19
N ALA A 51 6.73 -7.30 -14.04
CA ALA A 51 6.29 -8.03 -12.85
C ALA A 51 5.88 -9.45 -13.24
N CYS A 52 5.81 -10.38 -12.28
CA CYS A 52 5.20 -11.69 -12.51
C CYS A 52 3.70 -11.55 -12.83
N TYR A 53 3.05 -10.59 -12.17
CA TYR A 53 1.71 -10.15 -12.51
C TYR A 53 1.64 -8.63 -12.53
N PHE A 54 1.31 -8.09 -13.70
CA PHE A 54 0.97 -6.68 -13.87
C PHE A 54 -0.53 -6.55 -14.11
N GLN A 55 -1.20 -5.75 -13.29
CA GLN A 55 -2.62 -5.50 -13.38
C GLN A 55 -2.87 -4.09 -13.89
N ALA A 56 -3.65 -3.97 -14.96
CA ALA A 56 -4.20 -2.69 -15.39
C ALA A 56 -5.61 -2.89 -15.94
N GLN A 57 -6.52 -2.00 -15.57
CA GLN A 57 -7.91 -1.96 -16.00
C GLN A 57 -8.59 -3.33 -15.89
N THR A 58 -8.54 -3.95 -14.69
CA THR A 58 -9.23 -5.21 -14.40
C THR A 58 -10.01 -5.11 -13.10
N GLN A 59 -11.00 -5.96 -12.87
CA GLN A 59 -11.75 -5.99 -11.61
C GLN A 59 -11.90 -7.42 -11.07
N GLY A 60 -11.75 -7.60 -9.75
CA GLY A 60 -12.06 -8.88 -9.11
C GLY A 60 -11.08 -10.03 -9.40
N THR A 61 -9.84 -9.72 -9.79
CA THR A 61 -8.80 -10.74 -10.04
C THR A 61 -8.44 -11.53 -8.78
N THR A 62 -8.28 -12.84 -8.90
CA THR A 62 -7.70 -13.71 -7.87
C THR A 62 -6.31 -14.20 -8.28
N LEU A 63 -5.29 -13.88 -7.50
CA LEU A 63 -3.93 -14.41 -7.60
C LEU A 63 -3.68 -15.34 -6.41
N ARG A 64 -3.56 -16.65 -6.63
CA ARG A 64 -3.36 -17.59 -5.52
C ARG A 64 -2.44 -18.76 -5.79
N HIS A 65 -1.75 -19.23 -4.75
CA HIS A 65 -0.86 -20.40 -4.86
C HIS A 65 0.21 -20.28 -5.95
N ASN A 66 0.68 -19.06 -6.24
CA ASN A 66 1.75 -18.85 -7.20
C ASN A 66 3.09 -18.72 -6.50
N ILE A 67 4.15 -19.15 -7.18
CA ILE A 67 5.54 -18.90 -6.82
C ILE A 67 6.12 -17.94 -7.86
N CYS A 68 6.67 -16.82 -7.42
CA CYS A 68 7.25 -15.79 -8.28
C CYS A 68 8.63 -15.38 -7.74
N PHE A 69 9.67 -15.44 -8.58
CA PHE A 69 10.99 -14.99 -8.15
C PHE A 69 11.93 -14.58 -9.29
N ASN A 70 13.08 -14.00 -8.92
CA ASN A 70 14.10 -13.55 -9.86
C ASN A 70 13.57 -12.57 -10.92
N GLY A 71 12.93 -11.48 -10.48
CA GLY A 71 12.51 -10.41 -11.38
C GLY A 71 13.14 -9.06 -11.04
N PRO A 72 13.15 -8.11 -12.00
CA PRO A 72 13.82 -6.82 -11.83
C PRO A 72 13.05 -5.87 -10.93
N ARG A 73 11.72 -5.96 -10.89
CA ARG A 73 10.78 -5.06 -10.20
C ARG A 73 9.91 -5.81 -9.17
N ALA A 74 8.84 -5.20 -8.66
CA ALA A 74 7.82 -5.87 -7.83
C ALA A 74 7.30 -7.13 -8.52
N GLY A 75 7.03 -8.19 -7.75
CA GLY A 75 6.47 -9.43 -8.26
C GLY A 75 5.01 -9.28 -8.66
N ILE A 76 4.24 -8.56 -7.84
CA ILE A 76 2.84 -8.23 -8.10
C ILE A 76 2.72 -6.71 -8.15
N ASN A 77 2.20 -6.20 -9.27
CA ASN A 77 2.06 -4.77 -9.48
C ASN A 77 0.64 -4.39 -9.94
N PHE A 78 -0.07 -3.59 -9.14
CA PHE A 78 -1.38 -3.05 -9.48
C PHE A 78 -1.25 -1.60 -9.96
N ASN A 79 -1.74 -1.29 -11.16
CA ASN A 79 -1.37 -0.04 -11.84
C ASN A 79 -2.36 1.12 -11.69
N ASP A 80 -3.65 0.84 -11.44
CA ASP A 80 -4.69 1.87 -11.62
C ASP A 80 -5.93 1.79 -10.71
N GLY A 81 -6.02 0.84 -9.79
CA GLY A 81 -7.14 0.75 -8.84
C GLY A 81 -8.53 0.51 -9.45
N MET A 82 -8.63 0.15 -10.73
CA MET A 82 -9.94 0.08 -11.40
C MET A 82 -10.86 -0.98 -10.77
N GLY A 83 -11.94 -0.54 -10.12
CA GLY A 83 -13.01 -1.39 -9.62
C GLY A 83 -12.70 -2.24 -8.38
N GLY A 84 -11.43 -2.56 -8.12
CA GLY A 84 -10.96 -3.28 -6.94
C GLY A 84 -11.52 -4.71 -6.82
N GLY A 85 -11.65 -5.18 -5.58
CA GLY A 85 -12.19 -6.51 -5.26
C GLY A 85 -11.21 -7.64 -5.60
N HIS A 86 -9.93 -7.32 -5.75
CA HIS A 86 -8.90 -8.30 -6.05
C HIS A 86 -8.57 -9.12 -4.80
N ARG A 87 -8.04 -10.32 -5.01
CA ARG A 87 -7.61 -11.20 -3.93
C ARG A 87 -6.24 -11.77 -4.23
N VAL A 88 -5.25 -11.38 -3.44
CA VAL A 88 -3.88 -11.85 -3.52
C VAL A 88 -3.63 -12.73 -2.31
N GLU A 89 -3.65 -14.06 -2.50
CA GLU A 89 -3.55 -14.97 -1.36
C GLU A 89 -2.60 -16.14 -1.54
N ARG A 90 -1.92 -16.54 -0.47
CA ARG A 90 -1.11 -17.79 -0.46
C ARG A 90 -0.07 -17.86 -1.58
N ASN A 91 0.49 -16.70 -1.96
CA ASN A 91 1.59 -16.64 -2.91
C ASN A 91 2.93 -16.59 -2.18
N LEU A 92 3.95 -17.15 -2.81
CA LEU A 92 5.36 -17.00 -2.42
C LEU A 92 6.03 -16.09 -3.44
N VAL A 93 6.51 -14.93 -2.98
CA VAL A 93 7.21 -13.95 -3.82
C VAL A 93 8.55 -13.63 -3.17
N PHE A 94 9.66 -13.83 -3.89
CA PHE A 94 11.01 -13.62 -3.35
C PHE A 94 11.99 -13.25 -4.48
N ALA A 95 13.20 -12.82 -4.15
CA ALA A 95 14.22 -12.38 -5.12
C ALA A 95 13.68 -11.40 -6.19
N MET A 96 12.80 -10.49 -5.77
CA MET A 96 12.23 -9.42 -6.60
C MET A 96 12.98 -8.12 -6.37
N VAL A 97 12.71 -7.09 -7.18
CA VAL A 97 13.35 -5.76 -7.04
C VAL A 97 14.88 -5.85 -7.19
N ARG A 98 15.37 -6.69 -8.08
CA ARG A 98 16.82 -6.94 -8.27
C ARG A 98 17.52 -5.84 -9.07
N GLU A 99 16.77 -5.06 -9.85
CA GLU A 99 17.32 -4.07 -10.79
C GLU A 99 16.58 -2.73 -10.73
N THR A 100 15.64 -2.57 -9.80
CA THR A 100 14.91 -1.33 -9.51
C THR A 100 14.96 -1.02 -8.01
N ALA A 101 14.25 0.02 -7.56
CA ALA A 101 14.21 0.48 -6.17
C ALA A 101 12.87 1.19 -5.90
N ASP A 102 12.69 1.74 -4.68
CA ASP A 102 11.56 2.60 -4.27
C ASP A 102 10.20 1.90 -4.09
N HIS A 103 10.21 0.56 -4.11
CA HIS A 103 9.00 -0.25 -3.91
C HIS A 103 9.33 -1.64 -3.33
N GLY A 104 8.29 -2.43 -3.10
CA GLY A 104 8.36 -3.80 -2.61
C GLY A 104 8.07 -4.90 -3.64
N PRO A 105 7.92 -6.16 -3.19
CA PRO A 105 7.49 -7.32 -3.96
C PRO A 105 6.01 -7.23 -4.31
N PHE A 106 5.23 -6.49 -3.52
CA PHE A 106 3.93 -5.96 -3.88
C PHE A 106 4.02 -4.44 -4.06
N ASN A 107 3.37 -3.92 -5.10
CA ASN A 107 3.24 -2.49 -5.37
C ASN A 107 1.88 -2.15 -5.96
N SER A 108 1.28 -1.02 -5.56
CA SER A 108 0.07 -0.48 -6.18
C SER A 108 0.14 1.01 -6.47
N TRP A 109 -0.61 1.48 -7.47
CA TRP A 109 -0.86 2.89 -7.76
C TRP A 109 -2.33 3.10 -8.14
N ASP A 110 -3.00 4.09 -7.55
CA ASP A 110 -4.41 4.38 -7.84
C ASP A 110 -4.60 5.89 -8.16
N ARG A 111 -3.75 6.43 -9.04
CA ARG A 111 -3.70 7.88 -9.41
C ARG A 111 -4.93 8.42 -10.16
N GLN A 112 -5.93 7.59 -10.39
CA GLN A 112 -7.14 7.91 -11.14
C GLN A 112 -8.33 7.10 -10.61
N PRO A 113 -9.46 7.75 -10.28
CA PRO A 113 -10.70 7.03 -10.02
C PRO A 113 -11.30 6.50 -11.33
N PHE A 114 -11.86 5.30 -11.28
CA PHE A 114 -12.63 4.69 -12.36
C PHE A 114 -14.08 4.53 -11.95
N GLN A 115 -14.99 4.86 -12.86
CA GLN A 115 -16.40 4.59 -12.66
C GLN A 115 -16.69 3.15 -13.08
N VAL A 116 -17.13 2.33 -12.13
CA VAL A 116 -17.51 0.92 -12.36
C VAL A 116 -18.95 0.69 -11.95
N LEU A 117 -19.59 -0.36 -12.50
CA LEU A 117 -20.85 -0.85 -11.97
C LEU A 117 -20.59 -1.75 -10.76
N ARG A 118 -21.23 -1.43 -9.63
CA ARG A 118 -21.33 -2.30 -8.45
C ARG A 118 -22.79 -2.39 -8.05
N ASP A 119 -23.30 -3.61 -7.92
CA ASP A 119 -24.72 -3.87 -7.59
C ASP A 119 -25.70 -3.12 -8.51
N GLY A 120 -25.37 -3.05 -9.80
CA GLY A 120 -26.16 -2.37 -10.82
C GLY A 120 -26.10 -0.84 -10.77
N ARG A 121 -25.25 -0.25 -9.93
CA ARG A 121 -25.11 1.21 -9.78
C ARG A 121 -23.70 1.68 -10.11
N PRO A 122 -23.54 2.78 -10.86
CA PRO A 122 -22.22 3.40 -11.06
C PRO A 122 -21.63 3.90 -9.74
N THR A 123 -20.35 3.65 -9.50
CA THR A 123 -19.60 4.15 -8.34
C THR A 123 -18.14 4.43 -8.71
N LEU A 124 -17.51 5.39 -8.02
CA LEU A 124 -16.09 5.70 -8.10
C LEU A 124 -15.28 5.03 -6.97
N ILE A 125 -15.96 4.48 -5.98
CA ILE A 125 -15.32 3.80 -4.84
C ILE A 125 -15.02 2.37 -5.27
N PRO A 126 -13.76 1.90 -5.32
CA PRO A 126 -13.43 0.51 -5.65
C PRO A 126 -13.92 -0.45 -4.57
N ALA A 127 -13.99 -1.75 -4.89
CA ALA A 127 -14.29 -2.77 -3.90
C ALA A 127 -13.00 -3.09 -3.16
N THR A 128 -13.09 -3.44 -1.89
CA THR A 128 -11.89 -3.73 -1.08
C THR A 128 -11.07 -4.86 -1.70
N THR A 129 -9.79 -4.60 -1.92
CA THR A 129 -8.81 -5.60 -2.36
C THR A 129 -8.21 -6.29 -1.14
N VAL A 130 -8.12 -7.61 -1.14
CA VAL A 130 -7.59 -8.39 -0.02
C VAL A 130 -6.20 -8.95 -0.37
N ILE A 131 -5.22 -8.72 0.50
CA ILE A 131 -3.87 -9.29 0.41
C ILE A 131 -3.63 -10.14 1.66
N THR A 132 -3.63 -11.47 1.54
CA THR A 132 -3.60 -12.33 2.74
C THR A 132 -2.83 -13.63 2.62
N ARG A 133 -2.19 -14.08 3.71
CA ARG A 133 -1.48 -15.37 3.78
C ARG A 133 -0.37 -15.52 2.74
N ASN A 134 0.18 -14.42 2.26
CA ASN A 134 1.33 -14.44 1.37
C ASN A 134 2.62 -14.45 2.18
N LEU A 135 3.64 -15.07 1.58
CA LEU A 135 5.02 -14.98 2.02
C LEU A 135 5.78 -14.11 1.02
N LEU A 136 6.08 -12.87 1.41
CA LEU A 136 6.75 -11.88 0.56
C LEU A 136 8.15 -11.58 1.11
N LEU A 137 9.18 -12.22 0.56
CA LEU A 137 10.56 -12.05 1.02
C LEU A 137 11.26 -10.92 0.27
N ASN A 138 12.01 -10.15 1.05
CA ASN A 138 12.60 -8.90 0.62
C ASN A 138 14.14 -8.92 0.56
N GLU A 139 14.75 -9.94 -0.04
CA GLU A 139 16.21 -10.17 0.07
C GLU A 139 17.14 -9.41 -0.90
N ALA A 140 16.62 -8.58 -1.81
CA ALA A 140 17.43 -7.87 -2.81
C ALA A 140 17.56 -6.36 -2.51
N ASN A 141 16.81 -5.51 -3.23
CA ASN A 141 16.77 -4.06 -3.00
C ASN A 141 15.36 -3.48 -2.74
N PRO A 142 14.40 -4.21 -2.12
CA PRO A 142 13.09 -3.64 -1.82
C PRO A 142 13.16 -2.63 -0.68
N GLN A 143 12.47 -1.51 -0.86
CA GLN A 143 12.33 -0.52 0.20
C GLN A 143 11.15 -0.87 1.11
N GLU A 144 10.09 -1.49 0.59
CA GLU A 144 8.89 -1.86 1.35
C GLU A 144 8.51 -3.34 1.22
N ALA A 145 7.72 -3.86 2.15
CA ALA A 145 7.06 -5.15 1.99
C ALA A 145 5.77 -5.04 1.16
N VAL A 146 4.94 -4.03 1.48
CA VAL A 146 3.71 -3.70 0.76
C VAL A 146 3.75 -2.20 0.46
N ASP A 147 3.98 -1.87 -0.80
CA ASP A 147 4.01 -0.48 -1.28
C ASP A 147 2.64 -0.08 -1.84
N ASN A 148 1.81 0.56 -1.02
CA ASN A 148 0.59 1.22 -1.44
C ASN A 148 0.92 2.67 -1.84
N ASP A 149 1.54 2.80 -3.01
CA ASP A 149 2.02 4.07 -3.54
C ASP A 149 0.87 4.93 -4.10
N ASP A 150 1.19 6.12 -4.62
CA ASP A 150 0.28 7.18 -5.10
C ASP A 150 -1.23 6.86 -5.14
N GLY A 151 -1.95 7.32 -4.12
CA GLY A 151 -3.41 7.29 -4.10
C GLY A 151 -4.03 5.91 -3.85
N SER A 152 -3.22 4.87 -3.63
CA SER A 152 -3.69 3.52 -3.35
C SER A 152 -4.65 3.50 -2.17
N ALA A 153 -5.84 2.95 -2.38
CA ALA A 153 -6.90 2.95 -1.37
C ALA A 153 -7.74 1.68 -1.39
N TYR A 154 -8.43 1.41 -0.28
CA TYR A 154 -9.33 0.26 -0.11
C TYR A 154 -8.61 -1.10 -0.18
N TYR A 155 -7.44 -1.20 0.43
CA TYR A 155 -6.74 -2.47 0.65
C TYR A 155 -7.01 -3.03 2.05
N GLU A 156 -7.15 -4.34 2.14
CA GLU A 156 -7.25 -5.12 3.37
C GLU A 156 -6.12 -6.15 3.38
N THR A 157 -5.01 -5.77 4.00
CA THR A 157 -3.77 -6.54 4.03
C THR A 157 -3.64 -7.22 5.37
N HIS A 158 -3.82 -8.54 5.41
CA HIS A 158 -3.82 -9.25 6.68
C HIS A 158 -3.23 -10.64 6.63
N HIS A 159 -2.67 -11.08 7.75
CA HIS A 159 -2.12 -12.42 7.89
C HIS A 159 -1.00 -12.75 6.87
N ASN A 160 -0.15 -11.79 6.51
CA ASN A 160 1.02 -12.05 5.67
C ASN A 160 2.29 -12.20 6.52
N PHE A 161 3.27 -12.96 6.02
CA PHE A 161 4.62 -12.99 6.57
C PHE A 161 5.56 -12.22 5.64
N LEU A 162 6.16 -11.16 6.19
CA LEU A 162 6.83 -10.10 5.44
C LEU A 162 8.27 -9.90 5.96
N PRO A 163 9.19 -10.85 5.71
CA PRO A 163 10.56 -10.73 6.17
C PRO A 163 11.45 -9.88 5.26
N PHE A 164 12.47 -9.27 5.86
CA PHE A 164 13.66 -8.67 5.23
C PHE A 164 13.45 -7.34 4.47
N SER A 165 12.39 -6.60 4.75
CA SER A 165 12.13 -5.31 4.09
C SER A 165 12.74 -4.14 4.85
N SER A 166 13.26 -3.11 4.17
CA SER A 166 13.66 -1.87 4.87
C SER A 166 12.46 -1.19 5.55
N GLY A 167 11.28 -1.26 4.94
CA GLY A 167 10.00 -0.73 5.42
C GLY A 167 8.88 -1.76 5.30
N GLY A 168 7.88 -1.73 6.18
CA GLY A 168 6.72 -2.61 6.07
C GLY A 168 5.69 -2.08 5.06
N LEU A 169 4.71 -1.33 5.58
CA LEU A 169 3.72 -0.60 4.79
C LEU A 169 4.26 0.80 4.39
N LYS A 170 4.12 1.16 3.12
CA LYS A 170 4.11 2.56 2.64
C LYS A 170 2.72 2.89 2.11
N SER A 171 2.18 4.03 2.56
CA SER A 171 0.91 4.58 2.10
C SER A 171 1.10 6.06 1.79
N ASP A 172 1.23 6.38 0.51
CA ASP A 172 1.76 7.66 0.05
C ASP A 172 0.81 8.48 -0.84
N PHE A 173 1.11 9.78 -0.91
CA PHE A 173 0.51 10.75 -1.84
C PHE A 173 -1.01 10.66 -2.03
N GLY A 174 -1.74 10.62 -0.90
CA GLY A 174 -3.20 10.60 -0.89
C GLY A 174 -3.80 9.20 -0.90
N GLY A 175 -3.01 8.15 -0.66
CA GLY A 175 -3.53 6.84 -0.26
C GLY A 175 -4.29 6.92 1.07
N HIS A 176 -5.37 6.15 1.18
CA HIS A 176 -6.27 6.18 2.33
C HIS A 176 -7.14 4.90 2.41
N ASP A 177 -7.84 4.72 3.52
CA ASP A 177 -8.74 3.57 3.73
C ASP A 177 -8.05 2.21 3.52
N ASN A 178 -6.74 2.16 3.72
CA ASN A 178 -5.98 0.91 3.75
C ASN A 178 -5.99 0.35 5.17
N THR A 179 -6.23 -0.94 5.31
CA THR A 179 -6.25 -1.64 6.60
C THR A 179 -5.17 -2.71 6.57
N HIS A 180 -4.28 -2.66 7.55
CA HIS A 180 -3.20 -3.59 7.76
C HIS A 180 -3.32 -4.21 9.14
N HIS A 181 -3.60 -5.51 9.20
CA HIS A 181 -3.72 -6.18 10.50
C HIS A 181 -3.28 -7.64 10.52
N ASP A 182 -2.87 -8.12 11.70
CA ASP A 182 -2.42 -9.51 11.91
C ASP A 182 -1.27 -9.93 10.98
N ASN A 183 -0.50 -9.00 10.40
CA ASN A 183 0.70 -9.33 9.63
C ASN A 183 1.89 -9.49 10.56
N VAL A 184 2.90 -10.24 10.10
CA VAL A 184 4.19 -10.37 10.77
C VAL A 184 5.26 -9.75 9.87
N TYR A 185 5.76 -8.60 10.27
CA TYR A 185 6.91 -7.92 9.68
C TYR A 185 8.16 -8.34 10.42
N LEU A 186 9.10 -8.96 9.72
CA LEU A 186 10.33 -9.48 10.31
C LEU A 186 11.56 -8.81 9.71
N ASN A 187 12.48 -8.37 10.56
CA ASN A 187 13.73 -7.75 10.16
C ASN A 187 13.48 -6.53 9.25
N THR A 188 12.74 -5.56 9.80
CA THR A 188 12.41 -4.29 9.16
C THR A 188 12.99 -3.10 9.92
N ASP A 189 13.38 -2.02 9.24
CA ASP A 189 13.82 -0.79 9.92
C ASP A 189 12.62 0.01 10.45
N ARG A 190 11.50 -0.04 9.73
CA ARG A 190 10.22 0.60 10.11
C ARG A 190 9.04 -0.22 9.61
N CYS A 191 8.06 -0.49 10.46
CA CYS A 191 6.88 -1.26 10.08
C CYS A 191 5.88 -0.49 9.22
N VAL A 192 5.74 0.81 9.45
CA VAL A 192 4.72 1.59 8.75
C VAL A 192 5.15 3.04 8.50
N TYR A 193 4.89 3.49 7.27
CA TYR A 193 4.95 4.88 6.86
C TYR A 193 3.63 5.26 6.18
N ILE A 194 2.95 6.27 6.74
CA ILE A 194 1.66 6.74 6.22
C ILE A 194 1.74 8.25 6.02
N CYS A 195 1.48 8.73 4.81
CA CYS A 195 1.39 10.14 4.49
C CYS A 195 0.20 10.82 5.21
N ALA A 196 0.16 12.16 5.15
CA ALA A 196 -0.94 12.91 5.78
C ALA A 196 -2.30 12.50 5.21
N GLN A 197 -3.26 12.26 6.10
CA GLN A 197 -4.59 11.75 5.74
C GLN A 197 -5.71 12.77 5.98
N LEU A 198 -6.85 12.53 5.33
CA LEU A 198 -8.04 13.35 5.50
C LEU A 198 -8.93 12.77 6.62
N PRO A 199 -9.60 13.62 7.41
CA PRO A 199 -10.61 13.13 8.35
C PRO A 199 -11.66 12.26 7.64
N GLY A 200 -11.93 11.08 8.18
CA GLY A 200 -12.86 10.10 7.60
C GLY A 200 -12.25 9.16 6.56
N HIS A 201 -11.05 9.44 6.06
CA HIS A 201 -10.31 8.63 5.08
C HIS A 201 -8.91 8.37 5.63
N VAL A 202 -8.83 7.43 6.56
CA VAL A 202 -7.60 7.11 7.29
C VAL A 202 -7.23 5.65 7.12
N ASP A 203 -5.94 5.38 7.22
CA ASP A 203 -5.38 4.05 7.24
C ASP A 203 -5.46 3.48 8.64
N ARG A 204 -5.42 2.15 8.71
CA ARG A 204 -5.54 1.39 9.94
C ARG A 204 -4.38 0.41 10.02
N PHE A 205 -3.65 0.42 11.13
CA PHE A 205 -2.51 -0.47 11.35
C PHE A 205 -2.58 -1.02 12.77
N TYR A 206 -3.11 -2.23 12.93
CA TYR A 206 -3.39 -2.81 14.24
C TYR A 206 -3.16 -4.33 14.30
N ASN A 207 -2.94 -4.89 15.49
CA ASN A 207 -2.66 -6.33 15.67
C ASN A 207 -1.46 -6.86 14.87
N ASN A 208 -0.62 -6.00 14.29
CA ASN A 208 0.55 -6.45 13.56
C ASN A 208 1.68 -6.79 14.53
N THR A 209 2.53 -7.73 14.13
CA THR A 209 3.79 -8.02 14.81
C THR A 209 4.93 -7.40 14.01
N CYS A 210 5.75 -6.60 14.70
CA CYS A 210 6.80 -5.77 14.13
C CYS A 210 8.14 -6.09 14.79
N VAL A 211 8.99 -6.85 14.12
CA VAL A 211 10.32 -7.21 14.63
C VAL A 211 11.39 -6.36 13.95
N LEU A 212 11.93 -5.37 14.67
CA LEU A 212 12.83 -4.35 14.12
C LEU A 212 14.27 -4.53 14.59
N TYR A 213 15.24 -4.42 13.68
CA TYR A 213 16.67 -4.59 13.98
C TYR A 213 17.45 -3.26 14.06
N ALA A 214 16.73 -2.13 13.99
CA ALA A 214 17.33 -0.80 14.09
C ALA A 214 17.85 -0.51 15.52
N ARG A 215 19.02 0.15 15.62
CA ARG A 215 19.60 0.61 16.90
C ARG A 215 18.78 1.69 17.62
N ARG A 216 17.93 2.40 16.88
CA ARG A 216 16.99 3.43 17.37
C ARG A 216 15.68 3.21 16.63
N PRO A 217 14.88 2.23 17.08
CA PRO A 217 13.71 1.77 16.33
C PRO A 217 12.60 2.82 16.38
N ASP A 218 12.25 3.34 15.21
CA ASP A 218 11.07 4.19 14.96
C ASP A 218 10.09 3.37 14.14
N TYR A 219 9.23 2.60 14.81
CA TYR A 219 8.46 1.53 14.19
C TYR A 219 7.36 2.05 13.26
N ALA A 220 6.90 3.28 13.51
CA ALA A 220 5.85 3.94 12.76
C ALA A 220 6.22 5.40 12.52
N LYS A 221 5.89 5.92 11.34
CA LYS A 221 6.14 7.33 10.99
C LYS A 221 5.00 7.89 10.15
N PHE A 222 4.64 9.14 10.43
CA PHE A 222 3.57 9.83 9.74
C PHE A 222 4.10 11.00 8.91
N GLY A 223 3.70 11.05 7.65
CA GLY A 223 3.95 12.18 6.78
C GLY A 223 3.23 13.42 7.31
N ARG A 224 3.94 14.54 7.34
CA ARG A 224 3.31 15.83 7.64
C ARG A 224 2.50 16.30 6.43
N PRO A 225 1.42 17.09 6.62
CA PRO A 225 0.68 17.66 5.50
C PRO A 225 1.63 18.39 4.56
N ASN A 226 1.84 17.83 3.38
CA ASN A 226 2.66 18.46 2.36
C ASN A 226 1.85 19.62 1.76
N HIS A 227 2.01 20.82 2.33
CA HIS A 227 1.43 22.04 1.75
C HIS A 227 1.79 22.22 0.26
N ARG A 228 2.91 21.65 -0.21
CA ARG A 228 3.36 21.75 -1.62
C ARG A 228 2.63 20.85 -2.61
N ALA A 229 2.02 19.74 -2.19
CA ALA A 229 1.32 18.85 -3.13
C ALA A 229 0.02 19.46 -3.65
N LEU A 230 -0.58 20.40 -2.90
CA LEU A 230 -1.83 21.08 -3.26
C LEU A 230 -1.64 22.55 -3.65
N THR A 231 -0.50 23.18 -3.35
CA THR A 231 -0.23 24.58 -3.70
C THR A 231 0.87 24.73 -4.75
N ASN A 232 0.61 24.30 -5.99
CA ASN A 232 1.45 24.79 -7.08
C ASN A 232 1.06 26.26 -7.34
N ARG A 233 1.94 27.17 -6.89
CA ARG A 233 1.77 28.62 -6.90
C ARG A 233 1.58 29.15 -8.32
N ARG A 234 0.34 29.33 -8.79
CA ARG A 234 -0.10 30.30 -9.83
C ARG A 234 -1.63 30.22 -10.12
N GLN A 235 -2.47 30.15 -9.08
CA GLN A 235 -3.92 30.40 -9.28
C GLN A 235 -4.17 31.92 -9.39
N PRO A 236 -4.88 32.41 -10.43
CA PRO A 236 -5.33 33.80 -10.48
C PRO A 236 -6.23 34.10 -9.28
N ALA A 237 -6.04 35.28 -8.69
CA ALA A 237 -6.48 35.67 -7.35
C ALA A 237 -8.00 35.68 -7.07
N ALA A 238 -8.85 35.20 -7.98
CA ALA A 238 -10.30 35.28 -7.85
C ALA A 238 -10.99 34.00 -7.31
N THR A 239 -10.35 32.83 -7.33
CA THR A 239 -10.94 31.57 -6.83
C THR A 239 -10.30 31.05 -5.54
N ALA A 240 -9.27 31.74 -5.03
CA ALA A 240 -8.54 31.35 -3.84
C ALA A 240 -9.34 31.45 -2.53
N ALA A 241 -10.52 32.08 -2.52
CA ALA A 241 -11.35 32.17 -1.32
C ALA A 241 -12.17 30.89 -1.05
N ALA A 242 -12.62 30.20 -2.10
CA ALA A 242 -13.46 28.99 -1.96
C ALA A 242 -12.63 27.70 -1.76
N ALA A 243 -11.39 27.65 -2.26
CA ALA A 243 -10.49 26.50 -2.06
C ALA A 243 -9.72 26.55 -0.72
N ARG A 244 -9.83 27.65 0.04
CA ARG A 244 -9.16 27.83 1.33
C ARG A 244 -9.99 27.37 2.53
N THR A 245 -11.24 26.96 2.32
CA THR A 245 -12.18 26.70 3.42
C THR A 245 -12.50 25.22 3.66
N GLU A 246 -11.97 24.28 2.87
CA GLU A 246 -12.27 22.84 3.08
C GLU A 246 -11.07 21.88 3.11
N ALA A 247 -9.82 22.32 2.97
CA ALA A 247 -8.69 21.39 2.95
C ALA A 247 -7.40 21.98 3.56
N ALA A 248 -7.38 22.11 4.90
CA ALA A 248 -6.16 22.06 5.73
C ALA A 248 -6.55 22.23 7.21
N GLY A 249 -7.31 21.29 7.76
CA GLY A 249 -7.23 21.02 9.20
C GLY A 249 -5.87 20.36 9.52
N PRO A 250 -5.52 20.17 10.81
CA PRO A 250 -4.47 19.21 11.14
C PRO A 250 -4.89 17.87 10.50
N GLY A 251 -4.04 17.30 9.62
CA GLY A 251 -4.34 16.03 8.97
C GLY A 251 -4.73 14.98 10.01
N ALA A 252 -5.58 14.03 9.63
CA ALA A 252 -5.96 12.95 10.53
C ALA A 252 -4.78 11.98 10.69
N LEU A 253 -4.58 11.48 11.91
CA LEU A 253 -3.67 10.37 12.15
C LEU A 253 -4.33 9.07 11.69
N PRO A 254 -3.53 8.06 11.31
CA PRO A 254 -4.07 6.72 11.11
C PRO A 254 -4.67 6.17 12.40
N VAL A 255 -5.44 5.09 12.30
CA VAL A 255 -5.90 4.33 13.46
C VAL A 255 -4.86 3.26 13.76
N MET A 256 -4.24 3.35 14.93
CA MET A 256 -3.26 2.37 15.39
C MET A 256 -3.65 1.86 16.78
N HIS A 257 -3.50 0.55 17.00
CA HIS A 257 -3.69 -0.09 18.30
C HIS A 257 -3.18 -1.55 18.30
N ASP A 258 -2.96 -2.09 19.49
CA ASP A 258 -2.71 -3.52 19.73
C ASP A 258 -1.57 -4.16 18.89
N ASN A 259 -0.60 -3.38 18.45
CA ASN A 259 0.57 -3.91 17.75
C ASN A 259 1.55 -4.55 18.75
N ARG A 260 2.31 -5.55 18.31
CA ARG A 260 3.40 -6.15 19.08
C ARG A 260 4.72 -5.77 18.44
N VAL A 261 5.46 -4.90 19.10
CA VAL A 261 6.73 -4.38 18.61
C VAL A 261 7.87 -5.08 19.34
N TYR A 262 8.82 -5.64 18.60
CA TYR A 262 10.00 -6.30 19.14
C TYR A 262 11.24 -5.56 18.67
N THR A 263 12.08 -5.13 19.61
CA THR A 263 13.31 -4.36 19.35
C THR A 263 14.49 -4.91 20.14
N LEU A 264 15.71 -4.45 19.86
CA LEU A 264 16.91 -4.99 20.50
C LEU A 264 16.95 -4.74 22.02
N ASP A 265 16.37 -3.62 22.47
CA ASP A 265 16.40 -3.17 23.87
C ASP A 265 15.01 -3.14 24.53
N GLY A 266 13.95 -3.50 23.80
CA GLY A 266 12.57 -3.43 24.30
C GLY A 266 11.99 -2.02 24.32
N GLU A 267 12.65 -1.05 23.69
CA GLU A 267 12.17 0.32 23.54
C GLU A 267 11.86 0.61 22.06
N ALA A 268 10.86 1.45 21.80
CA ALA A 268 10.49 1.87 20.45
C ALA A 268 9.86 3.27 20.44
N THR A 269 10.01 3.96 19.31
CA THR A 269 9.30 5.20 19.03
C THR A 269 8.33 5.07 17.88
N GLU A 270 7.38 5.99 17.86
CA GLU A 270 6.50 6.29 16.76
C GLU A 270 6.61 7.79 16.48
N ASP A 271 6.89 8.16 15.23
CA ASP A 271 7.23 9.52 14.79
C ASP A 271 8.18 10.21 15.80
N GLN A 272 9.24 9.49 16.18
CA GLN A 272 10.31 9.95 17.08
C GLN A 272 9.85 10.28 18.51
N ARG A 273 8.67 9.82 18.93
CA ARG A 273 8.18 9.89 20.32
C ARG A 273 8.01 8.49 20.88
N PRO A 274 8.26 8.24 22.19
CA PRO A 274 8.00 6.93 22.78
C PRO A 274 6.55 6.50 22.56
N VAL A 275 6.28 5.21 22.37
CA VAL A 275 4.91 4.69 22.19
C VAL A 275 3.96 5.18 23.29
N SER A 276 4.44 5.22 24.54
CA SER A 276 3.67 5.71 25.70
C SER A 276 3.19 7.18 25.56
N TYR A 277 3.91 8.02 24.80
CA TYR A 277 3.49 9.40 24.52
C TYR A 277 2.20 9.43 23.68
N TRP A 278 2.08 8.53 22.70
CA TRP A 278 0.91 8.42 21.83
C TRP A 278 -0.26 7.78 22.56
N GLN A 279 0.02 6.74 23.35
CA GLN A 279 -0.99 6.07 24.18
C GLN A 279 -1.68 7.01 25.16
N ALA A 280 -0.92 7.90 25.80
CA ALA A 280 -1.48 8.93 26.70
C ALA A 280 -2.42 9.92 25.99
N ARG A 281 -2.43 9.96 24.65
CA ARG A 281 -3.29 10.80 23.81
C ARG A 281 -4.41 10.01 23.12
N GLY A 282 -4.58 8.73 23.49
CA GLY A 282 -5.57 7.84 22.90
C GLY A 282 -5.21 7.35 21.49
N HIS A 283 -3.95 7.47 21.07
CA HIS A 283 -3.44 6.91 19.82
C HIS A 283 -2.53 5.72 20.11
N ASP A 284 -2.53 4.70 19.24
CA ASP A 284 -1.72 3.48 19.40
C ASP A 284 -1.92 2.74 20.73
N VAL A 285 -3.16 2.77 21.24
CA VAL A 285 -3.54 2.16 22.52
C VAL A 285 -3.38 0.65 22.44
N GLY A 286 -2.84 0.02 23.49
CA GLY A 286 -2.67 -1.43 23.56
C GLY A 286 -1.43 -1.98 22.85
N THR A 287 -0.74 -1.16 22.06
CA THR A 287 0.56 -1.55 21.50
C THR A 287 1.58 -1.82 22.60
N THR A 288 2.33 -2.92 22.45
CA THR A 288 3.34 -3.36 23.42
C THR A 288 4.71 -3.44 22.76
N VAL A 289 5.76 -3.13 23.53
CA VAL A 289 7.15 -3.19 23.06
C VAL A 289 7.91 -4.19 23.92
N HIS A 290 8.65 -5.10 23.28
CA HIS A 290 9.37 -6.21 23.92
C HIS A 290 10.79 -6.31 23.35
N PRO A 291 11.76 -6.87 24.11
CA PRO A 291 13.03 -7.31 23.54
C PRO A 291 12.82 -8.35 22.44
N HIS A 292 13.78 -8.52 21.53
CA HIS A 292 13.71 -9.51 20.45
C HIS A 292 13.33 -10.90 20.97
N PRO A 293 12.40 -11.59 20.28
CA PRO A 293 12.04 -12.95 20.62
C PRO A 293 13.12 -13.91 20.10
N GLU A 294 13.12 -15.13 20.63
CA GLU A 294 14.01 -16.20 20.18
C GLU A 294 13.65 -16.65 18.74
N GLU A 295 14.63 -17.23 18.02
CA GLU A 295 14.47 -17.64 16.62
C GLU A 295 13.30 -18.62 16.40
N ASP A 296 13.11 -19.57 17.30
CA ASP A 296 12.00 -20.53 17.25
C ASP A 296 10.63 -19.84 17.34
N GLU A 297 10.54 -18.75 18.09
CA GLU A 297 9.31 -17.97 18.19
C GLU A 297 9.03 -17.21 16.89
N LEU A 298 10.07 -16.64 16.26
CA LEU A 298 9.95 -15.98 14.95
C LEU A 298 9.44 -16.93 13.87
N LEU A 299 9.98 -18.15 13.83
CA LEU A 299 9.52 -19.20 12.93
C LEU A 299 8.08 -19.61 13.24
N ALA A 300 7.71 -19.71 14.51
CA ALA A 300 6.34 -20.00 14.94
C ALA A 300 5.35 -18.89 14.54
N MET A 301 5.75 -17.61 14.62
CA MET A 301 4.94 -16.48 14.14
C MET A 301 4.66 -16.61 12.63
N GLY A 302 5.71 -16.88 11.83
CA GLY A 302 5.59 -17.08 10.38
C GLY A 302 4.68 -18.25 10.02
N ARG A 303 4.82 -19.41 10.68
CA ARG A 303 3.94 -20.57 10.46
C ARG A 303 2.48 -20.27 10.79
N ARG A 304 2.23 -19.70 11.99
CA ARG A 304 0.87 -19.36 12.44
C ARG A 304 0.18 -18.41 11.48
N VAL A 305 0.86 -17.35 11.05
CA VAL A 305 0.25 -16.32 10.18
C VAL A 305 -0.09 -16.89 8.80
N LEU A 306 0.76 -17.76 8.26
CA LEU A 306 0.52 -18.47 7.00
C LEU A 306 -0.51 -19.61 7.11
N GLY A 307 -0.84 -20.04 8.33
CA GLY A 307 -1.77 -21.14 8.59
C GLY A 307 -1.15 -22.51 8.33
N MET A 308 0.12 -22.67 8.70
CA MET A 308 0.92 -23.91 8.61
C MET A 308 1.09 -24.57 9.98
#